data_AF-A0A6A2X1Y4-F1
#
_entry.id   AF-A0A6A2X1Y4-F1
#
_cell.length_a   1.000
_cell.length_b   1.000
_cell.length_c   1.000
_cell.angle_alpha   90.00
_cell.angle_beta   90.00
_cell.angle_gamma   90.00
#
_symmetry.space_group_name_H-M   'P 1'
#
loop_
_entity.id
_entity.type
_entity.pdbx_description
1 polymer ?
#
loop_
_entity_poly.entity_id
_entity_poly.type
_entity_poly.pdbx_seq_one_letter_code
_entity_poly.pdbx_strand_id
1 'polypeptide(L)'
;MERLSHSINYAMDVGLWEPIILSRGGPTLSHLFFADDLIILCKAAEHQATLVRVILDQFSRFSGHRVNSNKTKVFFSSNVEDESAEKLCSLLNCQRAMNLGNFLSLPLFHTRVMKSTFQFIIDKDRNKLTNWTVSNLPLVGRVTLAKATLMAIPNYFMQTVAIPKGVCDQIEQIAHQFIWGGTKENLKAALFNWKFCFQLITQGGHGIRPLQTQNEAFLTKLGYNLLMQPEALWVKVMLSNYKMNEMLLVQIKAKNGYFIWKPLSQVWDIGDIGDGRDIKFWFDNLVSGTKPLAEITNPTHITKANMVVRDLVLNNEDWNTSPLNQLLNEDIVKLLMAIPPLRDDMGTDQPVWRGSDNGICTVKAAFNELNSTQAWANSIKANQSTNHPSTSVHNRRQRWQPPRVGMVKLNTDGALDTKTGNARGGGVFRDKEGQWLGGFNRNIGRCSAFHVELWVLLDGLTLAWDRGIRDIKVELDNKEAVDILQDAHICTRSRP
;
A
#
# COMPACT_ATOMS: atom_id res chain seq x y z
N MET A 1 -25.23 -9.15 23.76
CA MET A 1 -24.85 -7.90 23.05
C MET A 1 -25.73 -7.62 21.85
N GLU A 2 -25.96 -8.56 20.94
CA GLU A 2 -26.86 -8.36 19.79
C GLU A 2 -28.27 -7.88 20.18
N ARG A 3 -28.86 -8.43 21.25
CA ARG A 3 -30.15 -7.97 21.78
C ARG A 3 -30.17 -6.48 22.16
N LEU A 4 -29.07 -5.97 22.74
CA LEU A 4 -28.95 -4.54 23.05
C LEU A 4 -28.94 -3.70 21.75
N SER A 5 -28.23 -4.18 20.73
CA SER A 5 -28.20 -3.56 19.40
C SER A 5 -29.60 -3.49 18.79
N HIS A 6 -30.35 -4.60 18.86
CA HIS A 6 -31.73 -4.66 18.38
C HIS A 6 -32.67 -3.73 19.15
N SER A 7 -32.52 -3.59 20.47
CA SER A 7 -33.33 -2.65 21.26
C SER A 7 -33.10 -1.19 20.84
N ILE A 8 -31.85 -0.81 20.57
CA ILE A 8 -31.52 0.54 20.09
C ILE A 8 -32.05 0.73 18.66
N ASN A 9 -31.85 -0.25 17.77
CA ASN A 9 -32.38 -0.20 16.41
C ASN A 9 -33.91 -0.08 16.38
N TYR A 10 -34.62 -0.87 17.20
CA TYR A 10 -36.06 -0.76 17.34
C TYR A 10 -36.47 0.64 17.80
N ALA A 11 -35.77 1.21 18.79
CA ALA A 11 -36.03 2.57 19.26
C ALA A 11 -35.78 3.64 18.18
N MET A 12 -34.82 3.41 17.27
CA MET A 12 -34.64 4.25 16.07
C MET A 12 -35.81 4.10 15.09
N ASP A 13 -36.23 2.86 14.79
CA ASP A 13 -37.29 2.57 13.83
C ASP A 13 -38.64 3.18 14.23
N VAL A 14 -38.94 3.20 15.53
CA VAL A 14 -40.16 3.84 16.08
C VAL A 14 -40.02 5.35 16.32
N GLY A 15 -38.86 5.96 16.01
CA GLY A 15 -38.61 7.39 16.15
C GLY A 15 -38.40 7.90 17.58
N LEU A 16 -38.14 7.00 18.55
CA LEU A 16 -37.87 7.38 19.94
C LEU A 16 -36.39 7.74 20.17
N TRP A 17 -35.48 7.13 19.41
CA TRP A 17 -34.05 7.39 19.51
C TRP A 17 -33.62 8.45 18.50
N GLU A 18 -32.94 9.50 18.98
CA GLU A 18 -32.39 10.56 18.14
C GLU A 18 -30.88 10.35 17.94
N PRO A 19 -30.46 9.73 16.80
CA PRO A 19 -29.05 9.43 16.54
C PRO A 19 -28.24 10.68 16.18
N ILE A 20 -26.92 10.54 16.15
CA ILE A 20 -26.01 11.60 15.70
C ILE A 20 -25.78 11.48 14.19
N ILE A 21 -25.76 12.62 13.50
CA ILE A 21 -25.38 12.73 12.10
C ILE A 21 -24.21 13.71 11.99
N LEU A 22 -23.09 13.24 11.43
CA LEU A 22 -21.85 14.03 11.37
C LEU A 22 -21.82 15.04 10.20
N SER A 23 -22.57 14.76 9.12
CA SER A 23 -22.66 15.61 7.94
C SER A 23 -24.02 15.48 7.26
N ARG A 24 -24.47 16.54 6.56
CA ARG A 24 -25.75 16.52 5.84
C ARG A 24 -25.75 15.39 4.79
N GLY A 25 -26.70 14.47 4.89
CA GLY A 25 -26.79 13.29 4.01
C GLY A 25 -25.87 12.12 4.38
N GLY A 26 -25.13 12.21 5.50
CA GLY A 26 -24.34 11.11 6.04
C GLY A 26 -25.18 10.07 6.79
N PRO A 27 -24.61 8.89 7.09
CA PRO A 27 -25.31 7.86 7.85
C PRO A 27 -25.59 8.29 9.29
N THR A 28 -26.68 7.79 9.86
CA THR A 28 -27.02 7.96 11.27
C THR A 28 -26.16 7.06 12.15
N LEU A 29 -25.70 7.58 13.28
CA LEU A 29 -24.87 6.86 14.24
C LEU A 29 -25.57 6.79 15.60
N SER A 30 -25.83 5.57 16.07
CA SER A 30 -26.47 5.29 17.35
C SER A 30 -25.57 4.54 18.34
N HIS A 31 -24.79 3.58 17.86
CA HIS A 31 -23.93 2.75 18.71
C HIS A 31 -22.81 2.05 17.93
N LEU A 32 -21.70 1.78 18.61
CA LEU A 32 -20.59 0.94 18.14
C LEU A 32 -20.25 -0.05 19.24
N PHE A 33 -20.31 -1.34 18.92
CA PHE A 33 -20.04 -2.42 19.87
C PHE A 33 -18.83 -3.24 19.44
N PHE A 34 -17.96 -3.58 20.40
CA PHE A 34 -16.91 -4.57 20.21
C PHE A 34 -16.79 -5.40 21.49
N ALA A 35 -17.20 -6.67 21.44
CA ALA A 35 -17.33 -7.51 22.62
C ALA A 35 -18.16 -6.80 23.72
N ASP A 36 -17.54 -6.50 24.87
CA ASP A 36 -18.12 -5.78 26.01
C ASP A 36 -17.89 -4.26 25.98
N ASP A 37 -17.03 -3.74 25.09
CA ASP A 37 -16.79 -2.31 24.94
C ASP A 37 -17.86 -1.65 24.06
N LEU A 38 -18.51 -0.62 24.59
CA LEU A 38 -19.64 0.07 23.95
C LEU A 38 -19.38 1.57 23.81
N ILE A 39 -19.74 2.11 22.65
CA ILE A 39 -19.94 3.54 22.44
C ILE A 39 -21.39 3.73 22.06
N ILE A 40 -22.10 4.60 22.79
CA ILE A 40 -23.49 4.98 22.51
C ILE A 40 -23.50 6.45 22.10
N LEU A 41 -24.23 6.75 21.02
CA LEU A 41 -24.28 8.04 20.35
C LEU A 41 -25.75 8.45 20.23
N CYS A 42 -26.12 9.55 20.89
CA CYS A 42 -27.45 10.12 20.79
C CYS A 42 -27.37 11.64 21.00
N LYS A 43 -28.44 12.34 20.65
CA LYS A 43 -28.58 13.76 20.98
C LYS A 43 -28.54 13.98 22.49
N ALA A 44 -27.90 15.07 22.92
CA ALA A 44 -27.85 15.48 24.32
C ALA A 44 -29.20 16.08 24.74
N ALA A 45 -30.12 15.21 25.16
CA ALA A 45 -31.45 15.59 25.65
C ALA A 45 -31.91 14.64 26.78
N GLU A 46 -32.75 15.12 27.67
CA GLU A 46 -33.16 14.38 28.88
C GLU A 46 -33.94 13.11 28.56
N HIS A 47 -34.82 13.15 27.55
CA HIS A 47 -35.57 11.98 27.10
C HIS A 47 -34.65 10.93 26.49
N GLN A 48 -33.60 11.34 25.78
CA GLN A 48 -32.59 10.43 25.23
C GLN A 48 -31.76 9.78 26.34
N ALA A 49 -31.28 10.54 27.32
CA ALA A 49 -30.57 10.00 28.47
C ALA A 49 -31.41 9.00 29.27
N THR A 50 -32.69 9.30 29.47
CA THR A 50 -33.64 8.40 30.12
C THR A 50 -33.84 7.12 29.31
N LEU A 51 -33.99 7.22 27.99
CA LEU A 51 -34.14 6.09 27.09
C LEU A 51 -32.91 5.17 27.11
N VAL A 52 -31.70 5.74 27.05
CA VAL A 52 -30.43 5.00 27.17
C VAL A 52 -30.42 4.19 28.46
N ARG A 53 -30.74 4.82 29.61
CA ARG A 53 -30.80 4.13 30.90
C ARG A 53 -31.82 2.99 30.90
N VAL A 54 -33.04 3.23 30.41
CA VAL A 54 -34.10 2.21 30.36
C VAL A 54 -33.66 0.99 29.53
N ILE A 55 -33.06 1.22 28.37
CA ILE A 55 -32.58 0.15 27.49
C ILE A 55 -31.44 -0.65 28.17
N LEU A 56 -30.48 0.05 28.81
CA LEU A 56 -29.38 -0.60 29.53
C LEU A 56 -29.86 -1.38 30.76
N ASP A 57 -30.83 -0.85 31.51
CA ASP A 57 -31.43 -1.52 32.66
C ASP A 57 -32.22 -2.77 32.24
N GLN A 58 -33.01 -2.68 31.17
CA GLN A 58 -33.71 -3.84 30.61
C GLN A 58 -32.72 -4.91 30.15
N PHE A 59 -31.68 -4.51 29.41
CA PHE A 59 -30.63 -5.43 29.00
C PHE A 59 -29.93 -6.09 30.20
N SER A 60 -29.63 -5.31 31.23
CA SER A 60 -28.99 -5.82 32.46
C SER A 60 -29.89 -6.82 33.20
N ARG A 61 -31.20 -6.54 33.26
CA ARG A 61 -32.21 -7.45 33.86
C ARG A 61 -32.33 -8.77 33.10
N PHE A 62 -32.36 -8.74 31.76
CA PHE A 62 -32.53 -9.96 30.95
C PHE A 62 -31.25 -10.78 30.81
N SER A 63 -30.09 -10.13 30.73
CA SER A 63 -28.81 -10.82 30.49
C SER A 63 -28.06 -11.18 31.76
N GLY A 64 -28.38 -10.56 32.90
CA GLY A 64 -27.60 -10.66 34.14
C GLY A 64 -26.30 -9.86 34.13
N HIS A 65 -25.93 -9.23 33.01
CA HIS A 65 -24.78 -8.33 32.95
C HIS A 65 -25.09 -6.99 33.63
N ARG A 66 -24.03 -6.27 34.04
CA ARG A 66 -24.15 -4.94 34.65
C ARG A 66 -23.18 -3.96 34.00
N VAL A 67 -23.64 -2.72 33.81
CA VAL A 67 -22.80 -1.62 33.36
C VAL A 67 -21.80 -1.26 34.47
N ASN A 68 -20.52 -1.16 34.11
CA ASN A 68 -19.48 -0.77 35.04
C ASN A 68 -19.39 0.76 35.14
N SER A 69 -20.02 1.34 36.16
CA SER A 69 -20.04 2.79 36.39
C SER A 69 -18.66 3.44 36.51
N ASN A 70 -17.65 2.70 36.97
CA ASN A 70 -16.28 3.22 37.09
C ASN A 70 -15.57 3.34 35.73
N LYS A 71 -16.00 2.56 34.73
CA LYS A 71 -15.48 2.62 33.36
C LYS A 71 -16.34 3.50 32.45
N THR A 72 -17.63 3.62 32.75
CA THR A 72 -18.57 4.42 31.95
C THR A 72 -18.28 5.91 32.10
N LYS A 73 -18.12 6.57 30.96
CA LYS A 73 -17.88 8.01 30.85
C LYS A 73 -18.83 8.60 29.83
N VAL A 74 -19.23 9.84 30.05
CA VAL A 74 -20.00 10.61 29.06
C VAL A 74 -19.21 11.82 28.61
N PHE A 75 -19.26 12.10 27.32
CA PHE A 75 -18.65 13.27 26.71
C PHE A 75 -19.73 14.05 25.96
N PHE A 76 -19.77 15.37 26.17
CA PHE A 76 -20.73 16.26 25.53
C PHE A 76 -20.03 17.16 24.52
N SER A 77 -20.76 17.58 23.48
CA SER A 77 -20.25 18.59 22.55
C SER A 77 -20.14 19.95 23.24
N SER A 78 -19.34 20.85 22.67
CA SER A 78 -19.16 22.23 23.17
C SER A 78 -20.45 23.07 23.18
N ASN A 79 -21.51 22.58 22.54
CA ASN A 79 -22.78 23.30 22.42
C ASN A 79 -23.76 22.94 23.56
N VAL A 80 -23.39 22.03 24.45
CA VAL A 80 -24.20 21.64 25.60
C VAL A 80 -23.79 22.51 26.79
N GLU A 81 -24.75 23.22 27.38
CA GLU A 81 -24.55 24.03 28.58
C GLU A 81 -24.20 23.16 29.79
N ASP A 82 -23.41 23.69 30.72
CA ASP A 82 -22.92 22.92 31.86
C ASP A 82 -24.05 22.44 32.78
N GLU A 83 -25.09 23.25 33.01
CA GLU A 83 -26.28 22.86 33.78
C GLU A 83 -27.02 21.66 33.15
N SER A 84 -27.19 21.70 31.82
CA SER A 84 -27.79 20.58 31.07
C SER A 84 -26.91 19.32 31.15
N ALA A 85 -25.59 19.48 31.04
CA ALA A 85 -24.66 18.36 31.13
C ALA A 85 -24.70 17.67 32.50
N GLU A 86 -24.76 18.43 33.60
CA GLU A 86 -24.86 17.89 34.97
C GLU A 86 -26.18 17.13 35.17
N LYS A 87 -27.29 17.66 34.65
CA LYS A 87 -28.58 16.98 34.68
C LYS A 87 -28.56 15.66 33.92
N LEU A 88 -27.97 15.64 32.73
CA LEU A 88 -27.82 14.42 31.92
C LEU A 88 -26.89 13.39 32.59
N CYS A 89 -25.80 13.83 33.23
CA CYS A 89 -24.92 12.94 34.02
C CYS A 89 -25.68 12.29 35.18
N SER A 90 -26.52 13.05 35.86
CA SER A 90 -27.35 12.57 36.97
C SER A 90 -28.36 11.51 36.49
N LEU A 91 -28.97 11.72 35.33
CA LEU A 91 -29.91 10.74 34.72
C LEU A 91 -29.21 9.45 34.28
N LEU A 92 -27.98 9.54 33.76
CA LEU A 92 -27.20 8.40 33.27
C LEU A 92 -26.39 7.70 34.37
N ASN A 93 -26.30 8.29 35.57
CA ASN A 93 -25.44 7.84 36.67
C ASN A 93 -23.98 7.65 36.24
N CYS A 94 -23.43 8.63 35.52
CA CYS A 94 -22.06 8.59 35.00
C CYS A 94 -21.35 9.93 35.19
N GLN A 95 -20.02 9.91 35.22
CA GLN A 95 -19.22 11.12 35.32
C GLN A 95 -18.97 11.75 33.95
N ARG A 96 -19.09 13.08 33.88
CA ARG A 96 -18.65 13.86 32.72
C ARG A 96 -17.14 13.72 32.57
N ALA A 97 -16.70 13.34 31.38
CA ALA A 97 -15.29 13.28 31.03
C ALA A 97 -14.94 14.35 30.00
N MET A 98 -13.78 14.97 30.18
CA MET A 98 -13.20 15.89 29.17
C MET A 98 -12.64 15.14 27.95
N ASN A 99 -12.40 13.83 28.10
CA ASN A 99 -11.94 12.93 27.05
C ASN A 99 -12.43 11.51 27.38
N LEU A 100 -12.96 10.79 26.38
CA LEU A 100 -13.42 9.42 26.53
C LEU A 100 -12.26 8.41 26.76
N GLY A 101 -11.03 8.82 26.45
CA GLY A 101 -9.83 8.01 26.65
C GLY A 101 -9.59 7.07 25.47
N ASN A 102 -9.31 5.81 25.76
CA ASN A 102 -9.01 4.81 24.74
C ASN A 102 -10.21 3.91 24.48
N PHE A 103 -10.54 3.70 23.20
CA PHE A 103 -11.44 2.64 22.74
C PHE A 103 -10.62 1.63 21.95
N LEU A 104 -10.65 0.35 22.34
CA LEU A 104 -9.81 -0.71 21.74
C LEU A 104 -8.32 -0.36 21.72
N SER A 105 -7.80 0.28 22.76
CA SER A 105 -6.41 0.79 22.80
C SER A 105 -6.09 1.96 21.86
N LEU A 106 -7.05 2.45 21.06
CA LEU A 106 -6.93 3.67 20.26
C LEU A 106 -7.44 4.87 21.06
N PRO A 107 -6.63 5.93 21.25
CA PRO A 107 -7.12 7.15 21.86
C PRO A 107 -8.18 7.80 20.96
N LEU A 108 -9.35 8.08 21.55
CA LEU A 108 -10.39 8.88 20.92
C LEU A 108 -9.92 10.34 20.92
N PHE A 109 -9.60 10.87 19.75
CA PHE A 109 -9.06 12.22 19.62
C PHE A 109 -10.20 13.24 19.62
N HIS A 110 -10.29 14.03 20.68
CA HIS A 110 -11.27 15.14 20.81
C HIS A 110 -10.70 16.49 20.35
N THR A 111 -9.43 16.54 19.98
CA THR A 111 -8.72 17.75 19.52
C THR A 111 -7.89 17.46 18.29
N ARG A 112 -7.34 18.52 17.68
CA ARG A 112 -6.46 18.39 16.51
C ARG A 112 -5.27 17.49 16.84
N VAL A 113 -5.09 16.46 16.02
CA VAL A 113 -3.98 15.50 16.16
C VAL A 113 -2.64 16.22 15.90
N MET A 114 -1.73 16.14 16.88
CA MET A 114 -0.37 16.69 16.83
C MET A 114 0.66 15.57 17.03
N LYS A 115 1.95 15.88 16.89
CA LYS A 115 3.02 14.90 17.19
C LYS A 115 2.94 14.40 18.63
N SER A 116 2.64 15.28 19.60
CA SER A 116 2.47 14.95 21.02
C SER A 116 1.35 13.95 21.27
N THR A 117 0.32 13.95 20.42
CA THR A 117 -0.81 13.01 20.49
C THR A 117 -0.36 11.55 20.33
N PHE A 118 0.78 11.28 19.69
CA PHE A 118 1.33 9.92 19.49
C PHE A 118 2.38 9.51 20.53
N GLN A 119 2.64 10.35 21.54
CA GLN A 119 3.64 10.06 22.58
C GLN A 119 3.35 8.74 23.29
N PHE A 120 2.07 8.38 23.45
CA PHE A 120 1.66 7.11 24.06
C PHE A 120 2.19 5.86 23.31
N ILE A 121 2.42 5.94 22.00
CA ILE A 121 2.99 4.81 21.23
C ILE A 121 4.45 4.62 21.64
N ILE A 122 5.20 5.72 21.72
CA ILE A 122 6.59 5.74 22.15
C ILE A 122 6.72 5.23 23.60
N ASP A 123 5.81 5.66 24.47
CA ASP A 123 5.81 5.24 25.87
C ASP A 123 5.49 3.74 26.00
N LYS A 124 4.63 3.17 25.13
CA LYS A 124 4.41 1.72 25.06
C LYS A 124 5.70 0.97 24.71
N ASP A 125 6.49 1.45 23.76
CA ASP A 125 7.78 0.84 23.42
C ASP A 125 8.78 0.93 24.56
N ARG A 126 8.89 2.10 25.21
CA ARG A 126 9.76 2.29 26.38
C ARG A 126 9.38 1.37 27.54
N ASN A 127 8.09 1.21 27.81
CA ASN A 127 7.58 0.32 28.85
C ASN A 127 7.82 -1.16 28.53
N LYS A 128 7.98 -1.55 27.26
CA LYS A 128 8.45 -2.90 26.93
C LYS A 128 9.91 -3.09 27.31
N LEU A 129 10.75 -2.09 27.06
CA LEU A 129 12.19 -2.15 27.40
C LEU A 129 12.45 -2.22 28.90
N THR A 130 11.67 -1.53 29.74
CA THR A 130 11.83 -1.62 31.20
C THR A 130 11.61 -3.02 31.76
N ASN A 131 10.82 -3.83 31.04
CA ASN A 131 10.49 -5.20 31.43
C ASN A 131 11.48 -6.24 30.86
N TRP A 132 12.49 -5.84 30.10
CA TRP A 132 13.43 -6.76 29.47
C TRP A 132 14.83 -6.68 30.09
N THR A 133 15.32 -7.83 30.55
CA THR A 133 16.72 -8.01 30.96
C THR A 133 17.63 -8.10 29.72
N VAL A 134 18.15 -6.95 29.30
CA VAL A 134 19.03 -6.79 28.12
C VAL A 134 20.35 -7.60 28.23
N SER A 135 20.75 -7.97 29.45
CA SER A 135 22.03 -8.64 29.74
C SER A 135 22.16 -10.07 29.19
N ASN A 136 21.04 -10.77 28.96
CA ASN A 136 21.07 -12.21 28.62
C ASN A 136 20.74 -12.51 27.16
N LEU A 137 20.54 -11.49 26.32
CA LEU A 137 20.12 -11.69 24.93
C LEU A 137 21.28 -11.51 23.94
N PRO A 138 21.60 -12.51 23.09
CA PRO A 138 22.52 -12.36 21.97
C PRO A 138 21.95 -11.36 20.95
N LEU A 139 22.81 -10.81 20.08
CA LEU A 139 22.44 -9.79 19.09
C LEU A 139 21.26 -10.22 18.20
N VAL A 140 21.27 -11.46 17.71
CA VAL A 140 20.17 -12.03 16.91
C VAL A 140 18.86 -12.06 17.70
N GLY A 141 18.93 -12.38 18.99
CA GLY A 141 17.78 -12.36 19.90
C GLY A 141 17.23 -10.94 20.09
N ARG A 142 18.09 -9.93 20.22
CA ARG A 142 17.68 -8.51 20.30
C ARG A 142 17.03 -8.04 19.01
N VAL A 143 17.63 -8.33 17.85
CA VAL A 143 17.05 -8.00 16.53
C VAL A 143 15.67 -8.64 16.38
N THR A 144 15.56 -9.93 16.73
CA THR A 144 14.31 -10.69 16.62
C THR A 144 13.24 -10.11 17.54
N LEU A 145 13.60 -9.82 18.80
CA LEU A 145 12.67 -9.26 19.77
C LEU A 145 12.22 -7.85 19.35
N ALA A 146 13.15 -6.97 18.96
CA ALA A 146 12.84 -5.63 18.47
C ALA A 146 11.86 -5.68 17.29
N LYS A 147 12.10 -6.57 16.33
CA LYS A 147 11.26 -6.75 15.14
C LYS A 147 9.86 -7.27 15.49
N ALA A 148 9.77 -8.25 16.39
CA ALA A 148 8.51 -8.88 16.76
C ALA A 148 7.63 -8.01 17.69
N THR A 149 8.22 -7.00 18.34
CA THR A 149 7.53 -6.21 19.37
C THR A 149 7.60 -4.70 19.10
N LEU A 150 8.76 -4.06 19.25
CA LEU A 150 8.92 -2.60 19.08
C LEU A 150 8.49 -2.13 17.70
N MET A 151 8.95 -2.80 16.65
CA MET A 151 8.57 -2.47 15.27
C MET A 151 7.13 -2.89 14.93
N ALA A 152 6.51 -3.72 15.78
CA ALA A 152 5.17 -4.25 15.56
C ALA A 152 4.07 -3.45 16.30
N ILE A 153 4.39 -2.82 17.42
CA ILE A 153 3.46 -2.01 18.22
C ILE A 153 2.77 -0.91 17.38
N PRO A 154 3.50 -0.15 16.53
CA PRO A 154 2.89 0.89 15.71
C PRO A 154 1.88 0.35 14.69
N ASN A 155 2.00 -0.90 14.26
CA ASN A 155 1.17 -1.48 13.19
C ASN A 155 -0.32 -1.48 13.51
N TYR A 156 -0.68 -1.63 14.78
CA TYR A 156 -2.09 -1.56 15.19
C TYR A 156 -2.67 -0.16 14.93
N PHE A 157 -1.89 0.88 15.23
CA PHE A 157 -2.29 2.28 15.05
C PHE A 157 -2.27 2.68 13.58
N MET A 158 -1.24 2.25 12.84
CA MET A 158 -1.08 2.55 11.40
C MET A 158 -2.30 2.11 10.56
N GLN A 159 -3.08 1.13 11.02
CA GLN A 159 -4.31 0.68 10.34
C GLN A 159 -5.38 1.77 10.23
N THR A 160 -5.41 2.72 11.17
CA THR A 160 -6.44 3.77 11.23
C THR A 160 -5.85 5.17 11.15
N VAL A 161 -4.53 5.32 11.35
CA VAL A 161 -3.90 6.60 11.60
C VAL A 161 -2.49 6.69 10.96
N ALA A 162 -2.22 7.72 10.14
CA ALA A 162 -0.90 8.01 9.56
C ALA A 162 0.12 8.53 10.60
N ILE A 163 0.90 7.66 11.23
CA ILE A 163 1.85 8.10 12.26
C ILE A 163 2.87 9.13 11.70
N PRO A 164 3.09 10.29 12.36
CA PRO A 164 4.04 11.29 11.88
C PRO A 164 5.45 10.72 11.77
N LYS A 165 6.19 11.08 10.71
CA LYS A 165 7.55 10.61 10.47
C LYS A 165 8.47 10.74 11.70
N GLY A 166 8.43 11.90 12.37
CA GLY A 166 9.27 12.12 13.55
C GLY A 166 8.91 11.26 14.77
N VAL A 167 7.77 10.56 14.78
CA VAL A 167 7.41 9.53 15.78
C VAL A 167 7.98 8.18 15.33
N CYS A 168 7.82 7.83 14.05
CA CYS A 168 8.46 6.65 13.45
C CYS A 168 9.98 6.66 13.68
N ASP A 169 10.64 7.77 13.41
CA ASP A 169 12.08 7.93 13.60
C ASP A 169 12.50 7.72 15.07
N GLN A 170 11.68 8.17 16.03
CA GLN A 170 11.95 8.00 17.46
C GLN A 170 11.79 6.54 17.90
N ILE A 171 10.78 5.84 17.40
CA ILE A 171 10.58 4.41 17.68
C ILE A 171 11.72 3.59 17.07
N GLU A 172 12.10 3.90 15.83
CA GLU A 172 13.27 3.29 15.19
C GLU A 172 14.55 3.55 15.97
N GLN A 173 14.74 4.76 16.52
CA GLN A 173 15.87 5.08 17.39
C GLN A 173 15.86 4.25 18.68
N ILE A 174 14.71 4.04 19.31
CA ILE A 174 14.55 3.19 20.49
C ILE A 174 14.92 1.73 20.14
N ALA A 175 14.42 1.22 19.01
CA ALA A 175 14.77 -0.12 18.54
C ALA A 175 16.26 -0.25 18.23
N HIS A 176 16.85 0.75 17.58
CA HIS A 176 18.28 0.83 17.29
C HIS A 176 19.10 0.80 18.58
N GLN A 177 18.73 1.62 19.57
CA GLN A 177 19.39 1.63 20.88
C GLN A 177 19.23 0.31 21.63
N PHE A 178 18.09 -0.37 21.54
CA PHE A 178 17.93 -1.68 22.16
C PHE A 178 18.79 -2.77 21.50
N ILE A 179 18.87 -2.77 20.17
CA ILE A 179 19.64 -3.77 19.42
C ILE A 179 21.14 -3.61 19.70
N TRP A 180 21.66 -2.38 19.60
CA TRP A 180 23.11 -2.11 19.68
C TRP A 180 23.58 -1.64 21.05
N GLY A 181 22.67 -1.18 21.91
CA GLY A 181 23.00 -0.58 23.19
C GLY A 181 23.62 -1.54 24.18
N GLY A 182 24.75 -1.10 24.76
CA GLY A 182 25.31 -1.66 25.97
C GLY A 182 24.72 -1.01 27.23
N THR A 183 25.15 -1.49 28.39
CA THR A 183 24.75 -0.99 29.72
C THR A 183 25.18 0.47 29.91
N LYS A 184 24.65 1.16 30.93
CA LYS A 184 25.01 2.56 31.29
C LYS A 184 26.52 2.81 31.43
N GLU A 185 27.31 1.75 31.60
CA GLU A 185 28.76 1.78 31.79
C GLU A 185 29.57 1.54 30.50
N ASN A 186 28.95 1.08 29.40
CA ASN A 186 29.64 0.80 28.13
C ASN A 186 28.72 0.99 26.92
N LEU A 187 28.74 2.17 26.30
CA LEU A 187 28.15 2.40 24.98
C LEU A 187 28.92 1.58 23.94
N LYS A 188 28.40 0.41 23.54
CA LYS A 188 28.91 -0.30 22.36
C LYS A 188 28.54 0.49 21.11
N ALA A 189 29.55 0.87 20.31
CA ALA A 189 29.32 1.50 19.01
C ALA A 189 28.47 0.58 18.12
N ALA A 190 27.49 1.16 17.41
CA ALA A 190 26.69 0.41 16.45
C ALA A 190 27.61 -0.15 15.35
N LEU A 191 27.64 -1.47 15.20
CA LEU A 191 28.55 -2.16 14.26
C LEU A 191 28.15 -1.95 12.79
N PHE A 192 26.90 -1.55 12.53
CA PHE A 192 26.36 -1.36 11.18
C PHE A 192 25.46 -0.12 11.12
N ASN A 193 25.38 0.48 9.93
CA ASN A 193 24.43 1.55 9.64
C ASN A 193 22.99 1.05 9.84
N TRP A 194 22.14 1.81 10.53
CA TRP A 194 20.72 1.44 10.75
C TRP A 194 19.99 1.10 9.45
N LYS A 195 20.30 1.80 8.35
CA LYS A 195 19.74 1.52 7.02
C LYS A 195 20.09 0.13 6.49
N PHE A 196 21.22 -0.46 6.91
CA PHE A 196 21.59 -1.83 6.57
C PHE A 196 20.64 -2.85 7.24
N CYS A 197 20.15 -2.55 8.45
CA CYS A 197 19.20 -3.42 9.14
C CYS A 197 17.88 -3.57 8.37
N PHE A 198 17.55 -2.60 7.51
CA PHE A 198 16.35 -2.63 6.69
C PHE A 198 16.43 -3.51 5.45
N GLN A 199 17.64 -3.88 5.02
CA GLN A 199 17.82 -4.74 3.85
C GLN A 199 17.29 -6.15 4.13
N LEU A 200 16.88 -6.83 3.07
CA LEU A 200 16.39 -8.20 3.16
C LEU A 200 17.48 -9.11 3.74
N ILE A 201 17.06 -10.16 4.44
CA ILE A 201 17.96 -11.19 4.97
C ILE A 201 18.78 -11.83 3.83
N THR A 202 18.17 -12.00 2.65
CA THR A 202 18.82 -12.51 1.44
C THR A 202 19.92 -11.58 0.89
N GLN A 203 19.91 -10.30 1.27
CA GLN A 203 20.93 -9.31 0.89
C GLN A 203 21.94 -9.05 2.03
N GLY A 204 21.95 -9.89 3.07
CA GLY A 204 22.83 -9.76 4.23
C GLY A 204 22.33 -8.81 5.32
N GLY A 205 21.15 -8.20 5.15
CA GLY A 205 20.51 -7.35 6.15
C GLY A 205 19.75 -8.12 7.23
N HIS A 206 19.02 -7.41 8.08
CA HIS A 206 18.23 -8.00 9.19
C HIS A 206 16.72 -8.04 8.91
N GLY A 207 16.28 -7.55 7.76
CA GLY A 207 14.88 -7.54 7.33
C GLY A 207 13.96 -6.78 8.30
N ILE A 208 14.47 -5.76 8.98
CA ILE A 208 13.64 -4.82 9.76
C ILE A 208 12.89 -3.96 8.76
N ARG A 209 11.59 -3.73 8.97
CA ARG A 209 10.83 -2.86 8.06
C ARG A 209 10.94 -1.42 8.54
N PRO A 210 11.31 -0.45 7.67
CA PRO A 210 11.22 0.95 8.02
C PRO A 210 9.78 1.32 8.37
N LEU A 211 9.57 1.99 9.50
CA LEU A 211 8.24 2.35 9.98
C LEU A 211 7.57 3.37 9.07
N GLN A 212 8.34 4.26 8.43
CA GLN A 212 7.76 5.20 7.46
C GLN A 212 7.12 4.46 6.27
N THR A 213 7.86 3.54 5.65
CA THR A 213 7.36 2.73 4.54
C THR A 213 6.22 1.80 4.98
N GLN A 214 6.27 1.30 6.21
CA GLN A 214 5.19 0.49 6.77
C GLN A 214 3.91 1.29 7.00
N ASN A 215 4.03 2.53 7.50
CA ASN A 215 2.92 3.46 7.66
C ASN A 215 2.27 3.76 6.30
N GLU A 216 3.08 4.06 5.29
CA GLU A 216 2.62 4.28 3.90
C GLU A 216 1.87 3.04 3.38
N ALA A 217 2.41 1.83 3.58
CA ALA A 217 1.75 0.59 3.16
C ALA A 217 0.39 0.32 3.85
N PHE A 218 0.24 0.69 5.13
CA PHE A 218 -1.05 0.60 5.82
C PHE A 218 -2.06 1.61 5.25
N LEU A 219 -1.60 2.83 4.95
CA LEU A 219 -2.45 3.88 4.37
C LEU A 219 -2.88 3.51 2.95
N THR A 220 -1.99 2.89 2.18
CA THR A 220 -2.29 2.28 0.88
C THR A 220 -3.45 1.29 0.98
N LYS A 221 -3.35 0.35 1.93
CA LYS A 221 -4.43 -0.64 2.15
C LYS A 221 -5.73 0.01 2.61
N LEU A 222 -5.65 1.02 3.48
CA LEU A 222 -6.83 1.76 3.94
C LEU A 222 -7.54 2.45 2.76
N GLY A 223 -6.77 2.96 1.79
CA GLY A 223 -7.27 3.52 0.54
C GLY A 223 -7.97 2.56 -0.37
N TYR A 224 -7.32 1.42 -0.59
CA TYR A 224 -7.92 0.33 -1.33
C TYR A 224 -9.25 -0.09 -0.70
N ASN A 225 -9.32 -0.22 0.63
CA ASN A 225 -10.56 -0.57 1.32
C ASN A 225 -11.65 0.50 1.20
N LEU A 226 -11.30 1.79 1.11
CA LEU A 226 -12.26 2.87 0.88
C LEU A 226 -13.02 2.67 -0.45
N LEU A 227 -12.32 2.18 -1.48
CA LEU A 227 -12.90 1.89 -2.79
C LEU A 227 -13.68 0.58 -2.80
N MET A 228 -13.10 -0.45 -2.18
CA MET A 228 -13.62 -1.82 -2.24
C MET A 228 -14.81 -2.07 -1.32
N GLN A 229 -15.03 -1.19 -0.34
CA GLN A 229 -16.03 -1.39 0.70
C GLN A 229 -16.92 -0.14 0.84
N PRO A 230 -17.58 0.32 -0.24
CA PRO A 230 -18.42 1.51 -0.20
C PRO A 230 -19.55 1.38 0.84
N GLU A 231 -19.99 0.15 1.08
CA GLU A 231 -21.05 -0.16 2.03
C GLU A 231 -20.61 -0.14 3.51
N ALA A 232 -19.30 -0.14 3.79
CA ALA A 232 -18.81 -0.13 5.16
C ALA A 232 -19.14 1.21 5.84
N LEU A 233 -19.61 1.15 7.09
CA LEU A 233 -20.04 2.33 7.85
C LEU A 233 -18.98 3.44 7.89
N TRP A 234 -17.71 3.07 8.13
CA TRP A 234 -16.61 4.04 8.19
C TRP A 234 -16.38 4.73 6.83
N VAL A 235 -16.60 4.03 5.71
CA VAL A 235 -16.49 4.58 4.35
C VAL A 235 -17.62 5.57 4.10
N LYS A 236 -18.87 5.19 4.38
CA LYS A 236 -20.04 6.10 4.25
C LYS A 236 -19.88 7.37 5.10
N VAL A 237 -19.41 7.22 6.33
CA VAL A 237 -19.12 8.36 7.23
C VAL A 237 -18.01 9.25 6.65
N MET A 238 -16.93 8.66 6.13
CA MET A 238 -15.82 9.42 5.54
C MET A 238 -16.26 10.19 4.29
N LEU A 239 -16.91 9.51 3.34
CA LEU A 239 -17.34 10.14 2.08
C LEU A 239 -18.31 11.31 2.33
N SER A 240 -19.29 11.12 3.20
CA SER A 240 -20.26 12.18 3.57
C SER A 240 -19.60 13.36 4.28
N ASN A 241 -18.71 13.12 5.26
CA ASN A 241 -18.04 14.18 6.01
C ASN A 241 -17.12 15.04 5.15
N TYR A 242 -16.46 14.43 4.16
CA TYR A 242 -15.57 15.15 3.25
C TYR A 242 -16.27 15.63 1.96
N LYS A 243 -17.60 15.45 1.86
CA LYS A 243 -18.41 15.78 0.67
C LYS A 243 -17.81 15.20 -0.62
N MET A 244 -17.31 13.98 -0.54
CA MET A 244 -16.76 13.26 -1.67
C MET A 244 -17.88 12.48 -2.33
N ASN A 245 -18.24 12.87 -3.55
CA ASN A 245 -19.07 12.05 -4.42
C ASN A 245 -18.22 10.89 -4.96
N GLU A 246 -18.86 9.77 -5.32
CA GLU A 246 -18.24 8.53 -5.85
C GLU A 246 -17.18 8.79 -6.95
N MET A 247 -17.30 9.90 -7.68
CA MET A 247 -16.48 10.25 -8.85
C MET A 247 -15.20 11.09 -8.60
N LEU A 248 -14.76 11.35 -7.36
CA LEU A 248 -13.65 12.31 -7.11
C LEU A 248 -12.56 11.83 -6.15
N LEU A 249 -12.27 10.54 -6.11
CA LEU A 249 -11.07 10.05 -5.42
C LEU A 249 -9.76 10.37 -6.17
N VAL A 250 -9.86 10.83 -7.42
CA VAL A 250 -8.74 11.18 -8.31
C VAL A 250 -8.27 12.63 -8.16
N GLN A 251 -9.12 13.56 -7.72
CA GLN A 251 -8.75 14.98 -7.55
C GLN A 251 -8.70 15.41 -6.07
N ILE A 252 -7.91 14.70 -5.26
CA ILE A 252 -7.70 15.12 -3.87
C ILE A 252 -6.67 16.26 -3.82
N LYS A 253 -7.12 17.49 -4.10
CA LYS A 253 -6.48 18.72 -3.61
C LYS A 253 -7.31 19.29 -2.46
N ALA A 254 -7.38 18.60 -1.33
CA ALA A 254 -8.18 19.05 -0.19
C ALA A 254 -7.36 19.77 0.88
N LYS A 255 -7.61 21.08 1.03
CA LYS A 255 -6.94 22.02 1.95
C LYS A 255 -7.07 21.72 3.45
N ASN A 256 -7.79 20.68 3.92
CA ASN A 256 -8.00 20.43 5.36
C ASN A 256 -8.11 18.93 5.78
N GLY A 257 -7.66 17.99 4.94
CA GLY A 257 -7.79 16.54 5.20
C GLY A 257 -6.46 15.75 5.26
N TYR A 258 -5.36 16.42 5.62
CA TYR A 258 -3.99 15.98 5.30
C TYR A 258 -3.54 14.59 5.76
N PHE A 259 -4.23 13.98 6.71
CA PHE A 259 -3.70 12.84 7.44
C PHE A 259 -4.03 11.48 6.80
N ILE A 260 -5.27 11.31 6.34
CA ILE A 260 -5.69 10.10 5.61
C ILE A 260 -5.52 10.30 4.11
N TRP A 261 -5.83 11.49 3.58
CA TRP A 261 -6.04 11.69 2.14
C TRP A 261 -4.78 11.96 1.30
N LYS A 262 -3.73 12.55 1.88
CA LYS A 262 -2.47 12.83 1.16
C LYS A 262 -1.66 11.56 0.81
N PRO A 263 -1.59 10.54 1.68
CA PRO A 263 -1.03 9.23 1.33
C PRO A 263 -1.86 8.49 0.27
N LEU A 264 -3.19 8.64 0.30
CA LEU A 264 -4.11 7.98 -0.65
C LEU A 264 -3.91 8.42 -2.10
N SER A 265 -3.62 9.70 -2.32
CA SER A 265 -3.33 10.21 -3.66
C SER A 265 -2.02 9.69 -4.26
N GLN A 266 -1.13 9.07 -3.46
CA GLN A 266 0.18 8.54 -3.92
C GLN A 266 0.11 7.07 -4.34
N VAL A 267 -1.06 6.45 -4.20
CA VAL A 267 -1.28 4.99 -4.28
C VAL A 267 -2.19 4.62 -5.46
N TRP A 268 -2.63 5.62 -6.22
CA TRP A 268 -3.69 5.46 -7.21
C TRP A 268 -3.16 4.92 -8.54
N ASP A 269 -3.29 3.61 -8.76
CA ASP A 269 -3.13 2.98 -10.07
C ASP A 269 -4.32 2.01 -10.27
N ILE A 270 -5.22 2.32 -11.19
CA ILE A 270 -6.45 1.54 -11.43
C ILE A 270 -6.07 0.30 -12.23
N GLY A 271 -6.26 -0.87 -11.63
CA GLY A 271 -5.55 -2.08 -12.03
C GLY A 271 -6.08 -2.84 -13.23
N ASP A 272 -7.39 -3.02 -13.31
CA ASP A 272 -8.04 -3.89 -14.28
C ASP A 272 -9.23 -3.16 -14.89
N ILE A 273 -9.23 -3.07 -16.21
CA ILE A 273 -10.26 -2.36 -16.97
C ILE A 273 -11.25 -3.43 -17.42
N GLY A 274 -12.46 -3.41 -16.88
CA GLY A 274 -13.52 -4.35 -17.18
C GLY A 274 -14.20 -3.95 -18.49
N ASP A 275 -15.40 -3.40 -18.39
CA ASP A 275 -16.13 -2.87 -19.55
C ASP A 275 -15.72 -1.45 -19.95
N GLY A 276 -14.91 -0.76 -19.12
CA GLY A 276 -14.36 0.58 -19.35
C GLY A 276 -15.38 1.71 -19.36
N ARG A 277 -16.58 1.47 -18.80
CA ARG A 277 -17.67 2.46 -18.76
C ARG A 277 -17.49 3.47 -17.63
N ASP A 278 -16.78 3.10 -16.56
CA ASP A 278 -16.59 3.92 -15.37
C ASP A 278 -15.21 4.59 -15.33
N ILE A 279 -14.32 4.24 -16.26
CA ILE A 279 -12.95 4.74 -16.33
C ILE A 279 -12.84 5.91 -17.32
N LYS A 280 -12.44 7.07 -16.81
CA LYS A 280 -12.24 8.31 -17.57
C LYS A 280 -10.89 8.27 -18.27
N PHE A 281 -10.90 8.24 -19.60
CA PHE A 281 -9.70 8.08 -20.42
C PHE A 281 -8.58 9.07 -20.08
N TRP A 282 -8.92 10.34 -19.88
CA TRP A 282 -7.92 11.39 -19.67
C TRP A 282 -7.39 11.48 -18.24
N PHE A 283 -8.23 11.16 -17.26
CA PHE A 283 -8.00 11.52 -15.86
C PHE A 283 -7.67 10.31 -14.98
N ASP A 284 -8.01 9.10 -15.42
CA ASP A 284 -7.64 7.87 -14.74
C ASP A 284 -6.32 7.31 -15.27
N ASN A 285 -5.57 6.62 -14.40
CA ASN A 285 -4.29 6.02 -14.78
C ASN A 285 -4.51 4.64 -15.43
N LEU A 286 -4.46 4.61 -16.76
CA LEU A 286 -4.71 3.40 -17.55
C LEU A 286 -3.51 2.46 -17.56
N VAL A 287 -2.29 3.01 -17.56
CA VAL A 287 -1.04 2.25 -17.73
C VAL A 287 -0.17 2.35 -16.48
N SER A 288 0.25 1.19 -15.99
CA SER A 288 1.04 1.08 -14.75
C SER A 288 2.34 1.86 -14.82
N GLY A 289 2.65 2.60 -13.76
CA GLY A 289 3.88 3.39 -13.69
C GLY A 289 3.90 4.64 -14.58
N THR A 290 2.77 4.97 -15.21
CA THR A 290 2.57 6.27 -15.88
C THR A 290 1.70 7.19 -15.04
N LYS A 291 1.54 8.44 -15.48
CA LYS A 291 0.60 9.40 -14.91
C LYS A 291 -0.66 9.43 -15.77
N PRO A 292 -1.80 9.94 -15.25
CA PRO A 292 -2.98 10.20 -16.08
C PRO A 292 -2.61 10.89 -17.40
N LEU A 293 -3.25 10.48 -18.49
CA LEU A 293 -2.93 10.96 -19.84
C LEU A 293 -2.96 12.50 -19.92
N ALA A 294 -3.90 13.13 -19.22
CA ALA A 294 -4.01 14.59 -19.13
C ALA A 294 -2.77 15.29 -18.52
N GLU A 295 -1.96 14.60 -17.71
CA GLU A 295 -0.71 15.14 -17.16
C GLU A 295 0.49 14.99 -18.10
N ILE A 296 0.42 14.06 -19.07
CA ILE A 296 1.54 13.72 -19.96
C ILE A 296 1.30 14.10 -21.42
N THR A 297 0.11 14.62 -21.74
CA THR A 297 -0.28 15.07 -23.08
C THR A 297 -0.54 16.58 -23.08
N ASN A 298 -0.40 17.25 -24.23
CA ASN A 298 -0.67 18.69 -24.27
C ASN A 298 -2.19 18.95 -24.05
N PRO A 299 -2.56 19.95 -23.22
CA PRO A 299 -3.95 20.26 -22.91
C PRO A 299 -4.84 20.52 -24.13
N THR A 300 -4.25 20.95 -25.25
CA THR A 300 -4.93 21.21 -26.53
C THR A 300 -5.43 19.94 -27.21
N HIS A 301 -4.92 18.76 -26.86
CA HIS A 301 -5.39 17.46 -27.37
C HIS A 301 -6.51 16.84 -26.50
N ILE A 302 -6.83 17.42 -25.35
CA ILE A 302 -7.93 16.95 -24.49
C ILE A 302 -9.26 17.37 -25.15
N THR A 303 -9.70 16.59 -26.12
CA THR A 303 -11.02 16.70 -26.73
C THR A 303 -11.98 15.79 -25.95
N LYS A 304 -13.18 16.30 -25.64
CA LYS A 304 -14.21 15.61 -24.83
C LYS A 304 -13.69 15.13 -23.45
N ALA A 305 -13.61 16.04 -22.48
CA ALA A 305 -13.13 15.74 -21.12
C ALA A 305 -13.89 14.60 -20.40
N ASN A 306 -15.12 14.28 -20.82
CA ASN A 306 -15.92 13.19 -20.24
C ASN A 306 -15.80 11.86 -20.98
N MET A 307 -14.84 11.72 -21.91
CA MET A 307 -14.63 10.48 -22.66
C MET A 307 -14.19 9.34 -21.73
N VAL A 308 -14.84 8.18 -21.86
CA VAL A 308 -14.52 6.97 -21.12
C VAL A 308 -13.72 6.00 -21.98
N VAL A 309 -13.04 5.02 -21.37
CA VAL A 309 -12.21 4.06 -22.10
C VAL A 309 -13.04 3.25 -23.11
N ARG A 310 -14.30 2.92 -22.77
CA ARG A 310 -15.22 2.21 -23.68
C ARG A 310 -15.49 2.95 -24.98
N ASP A 311 -15.45 4.28 -24.99
CA ASP A 311 -15.65 5.10 -26.21
C ASP A 311 -14.54 4.89 -27.26
N LEU A 312 -13.42 4.29 -26.83
CA LEU A 312 -12.25 4.00 -27.66
C LEU A 312 -12.18 2.52 -28.08
N VAL A 313 -13.22 1.74 -27.83
CA VAL A 313 -13.36 0.35 -28.27
C VAL A 313 -14.42 0.28 -29.36
N LEU A 314 -14.07 -0.32 -30.49
CA LEU A 314 -14.96 -0.56 -31.62
C LEU A 314 -15.95 -1.70 -31.30
N ASN A 315 -17.04 -1.78 -32.07
CA ASN A 315 -18.06 -2.83 -31.91
C ASN A 315 -17.53 -4.26 -32.13
N ASN A 316 -16.37 -4.41 -32.76
CA ASN A 316 -15.68 -5.70 -32.94
C ASN A 316 -14.76 -6.04 -31.76
N GLU A 317 -14.88 -5.34 -30.63
CA GLU A 317 -14.05 -5.53 -29.45
C GLU A 317 -12.56 -5.31 -29.75
N ASP A 318 -12.21 -4.34 -30.59
CA ASP A 318 -10.83 -3.90 -30.83
C ASP A 318 -10.67 -2.42 -30.47
N TRP A 319 -9.44 -2.00 -30.15
CA TRP A 319 -9.14 -0.58 -29.94
C TRP A 319 -9.36 0.24 -31.21
N ASN A 320 -10.04 1.38 -31.07
CA ASN A 320 -10.14 2.39 -32.11
C ASN A 320 -8.81 3.17 -32.19
N THR A 321 -7.89 2.68 -33.01
CA THR A 321 -6.52 3.22 -33.15
C THR A 321 -6.46 4.59 -33.85
N SER A 322 -7.49 4.94 -34.64
CA SER A 322 -7.54 6.19 -35.40
C SER A 322 -7.56 7.45 -34.51
N PRO A 323 -8.46 7.59 -33.52
CA PRO A 323 -8.41 8.70 -32.56
C PRO A 323 -7.18 8.62 -31.64
N LEU A 324 -6.74 7.43 -31.23
CA LEU A 324 -5.58 7.28 -30.34
C LEU A 324 -4.29 7.84 -30.98
N ASN A 325 -4.03 7.52 -32.24
CA ASN A 325 -2.85 8.00 -32.98
C ASN A 325 -2.88 9.51 -33.29
N GLN A 326 -4.07 10.13 -33.32
CA GLN A 326 -4.19 11.58 -33.49
C GLN A 326 -4.00 12.35 -32.17
N LEU A 327 -4.29 11.71 -31.04
CA LEU A 327 -4.35 12.33 -29.73
C LEU A 327 -3.10 12.08 -28.87
N LEU A 328 -2.38 10.98 -29.11
CA LEU A 328 -1.29 10.50 -28.27
C LEU A 328 -0.02 10.19 -29.08
N ASN A 329 1.13 10.25 -28.41
CA ASN A 329 2.39 9.79 -28.98
C ASN A 329 2.38 8.26 -29.18
N GLU A 330 3.09 7.78 -30.20
CA GLU A 330 3.13 6.35 -30.55
C GLU A 330 3.49 5.43 -29.37
N ASP A 331 4.40 5.83 -28.49
CA ASP A 331 4.82 5.02 -27.35
C ASP A 331 3.68 4.82 -26.34
N ILE A 332 2.84 5.84 -26.13
CA ILE A 332 1.67 5.76 -25.25
C ILE A 332 0.58 4.90 -25.92
N VAL A 333 0.39 5.04 -27.23
CA VAL A 333 -0.56 4.19 -27.98
C VAL A 333 -0.15 2.72 -27.89
N LYS A 334 1.13 2.39 -28.07
CA LYS A 334 1.66 1.03 -27.93
C LYS A 334 1.43 0.46 -26.52
N LEU A 335 1.57 1.29 -25.48
CA LEU A 335 1.28 0.89 -24.11
C LEU A 335 -0.21 0.65 -23.86
N LEU A 336 -1.09 1.48 -24.42
CA LEU A 336 -2.55 1.29 -24.31
C LEU A 336 -3.01 0.06 -25.09
N MET A 337 -2.45 -0.19 -26.27
CA MET A 337 -2.75 -1.38 -27.09
C MET A 337 -2.26 -2.69 -26.46
N ALA A 338 -1.38 -2.62 -25.45
CA ALA A 338 -0.99 -3.79 -24.66
C ALA A 338 -2.06 -4.21 -23.64
N ILE A 339 -3.06 -3.35 -23.39
CA ILE A 339 -4.25 -3.69 -22.62
C ILE A 339 -5.18 -4.47 -23.55
N PRO A 340 -5.60 -5.70 -23.18
CA PRO A 340 -6.53 -6.47 -24.00
C PRO A 340 -7.81 -5.65 -24.26
N PRO A 341 -8.40 -5.72 -25.45
CA PRO A 341 -9.61 -4.97 -25.75
C PRO A 341 -10.76 -5.33 -24.81
N LEU A 342 -11.54 -4.31 -24.42
CA LEU A 342 -12.62 -4.45 -23.45
C LEU A 342 -13.80 -5.18 -24.06
N ARG A 343 -14.26 -6.24 -23.41
CA ARG A 343 -15.41 -7.04 -23.85
C ARG A 343 -16.58 -6.86 -22.90
N ASP A 344 -17.79 -6.99 -23.41
CA ASP A 344 -19.01 -6.85 -22.59
C ASP A 344 -19.20 -8.00 -21.59
N ASP A 345 -18.48 -9.12 -21.75
CA ASP A 345 -18.50 -10.28 -20.85
C ASP A 345 -17.49 -10.20 -19.69
N MET A 346 -16.63 -9.17 -19.67
CA MET A 346 -15.57 -8.98 -18.66
C MET A 346 -16.10 -8.46 -17.31
N GLY A 347 -17.39 -8.15 -17.22
CA GLY A 347 -18.02 -7.57 -16.03
C GLY A 347 -17.77 -6.06 -15.89
N THR A 348 -18.32 -5.45 -14.85
CA THR A 348 -18.13 -4.01 -14.59
C THR A 348 -16.69 -3.72 -14.19
N ASP A 349 -16.22 -2.51 -14.46
CA ASP A 349 -14.93 -2.04 -13.97
C ASP A 349 -14.78 -2.28 -12.46
N GLN A 350 -13.68 -2.91 -12.06
CA GLN A 350 -13.33 -3.14 -10.66
C GLN A 350 -11.99 -2.47 -10.37
N PRO A 351 -11.85 -1.73 -9.25
CA PRO A 351 -10.52 -1.33 -8.84
C PRO A 351 -9.68 -2.59 -8.61
N VAL A 352 -8.42 -2.60 -9.00
CA VAL A 352 -7.54 -3.75 -8.75
C VAL A 352 -6.20 -3.24 -8.29
N TRP A 353 -5.60 -3.90 -7.30
CA TRP A 353 -4.25 -3.59 -6.87
C TRP A 353 -3.24 -4.30 -7.77
N ARG A 354 -2.55 -3.54 -8.63
CA ARG A 354 -1.57 -4.08 -9.60
C ARG A 354 -0.33 -4.70 -8.95
N GLY A 355 0.02 -4.31 -7.72
CA GLY A 355 1.15 -4.87 -6.98
C GLY A 355 0.92 -6.28 -6.42
N SER A 356 -0.16 -6.96 -6.81
CA SER A 356 -0.47 -8.33 -6.36
C SER A 356 -1.10 -9.15 -7.47
N ASP A 357 -0.68 -10.41 -7.62
CA ASP A 357 -1.17 -11.32 -8.67
C ASP A 357 -2.67 -11.65 -8.57
N ASN A 358 -3.27 -11.49 -7.39
CA ASN A 358 -4.69 -11.72 -7.15
C ASN A 358 -5.50 -10.41 -7.10
N GLY A 359 -4.88 -9.27 -7.38
CA GLY A 359 -5.56 -7.98 -7.37
C GLY A 359 -5.92 -7.40 -6.00
N ILE A 360 -5.53 -8.08 -4.90
CA ILE A 360 -5.86 -7.68 -3.53
C ILE A 360 -4.71 -6.90 -2.89
N CYS A 361 -4.98 -5.66 -2.48
CA CYS A 361 -4.03 -4.86 -1.73
C CYS A 361 -3.83 -5.41 -0.31
N THR A 362 -2.74 -6.14 -0.09
CA THR A 362 -2.27 -6.49 1.26
C THR A 362 -1.19 -5.51 1.71
N VAL A 363 -1.08 -5.27 3.02
CA VAL A 363 0.01 -4.42 3.58
C VAL A 363 1.40 -4.93 3.16
N LYS A 364 1.55 -6.25 3.03
CA LYS A 364 2.80 -6.87 2.57
C LYS A 364 3.10 -6.54 1.11
N ALA A 365 2.10 -6.67 0.22
CA ALA A 365 2.25 -6.35 -1.20
C ALA A 365 2.57 -4.86 -1.39
N ALA A 366 1.78 -3.98 -0.77
CA ALA A 366 2.00 -2.54 -0.79
C ALA A 366 3.40 -2.15 -0.27
N PHE A 367 3.85 -2.75 0.84
CA PHE A 367 5.19 -2.50 1.38
C PHE A 367 6.29 -2.92 0.40
N ASN A 368 6.16 -4.10 -0.22
CA ASN A 368 7.17 -4.60 -1.16
C ASN A 368 7.27 -3.71 -2.40
N GLU A 369 6.14 -3.21 -2.89
CA GLU A 369 6.08 -2.30 -4.03
C GLU A 369 6.73 -0.96 -3.69
N LEU A 370 6.33 -0.32 -2.58
CA LEU A 370 6.93 0.94 -2.12
C LEU A 370 8.45 0.82 -1.92
N ASN A 371 8.90 -0.29 -1.35
CA ASN A 371 10.33 -0.53 -1.14
C ASN A 371 11.09 -0.74 -2.46
N SER A 372 10.48 -1.42 -3.43
CA SER A 372 11.05 -1.61 -4.78
C SER A 372 11.18 -0.28 -5.52
N THR A 373 10.13 0.54 -5.49
CA THR A 373 10.12 1.88 -6.09
C THR A 373 11.16 2.80 -5.45
N GLN A 374 11.30 2.76 -4.12
CA GLN A 374 12.31 3.54 -3.41
C GLN A 374 13.73 3.05 -3.71
N ALA A 375 13.95 1.74 -3.82
CA ALA A 375 15.24 1.16 -4.19
C ALA A 375 15.65 1.57 -5.62
N TRP A 376 14.70 1.56 -6.56
CA TRP A 376 14.89 2.03 -7.93
C TRP A 376 15.16 3.54 -8.00
N ALA A 377 14.38 4.36 -7.29
CA ALA A 377 14.61 5.81 -7.25
C ALA A 377 15.99 6.16 -6.67
N ASN A 378 16.46 5.40 -5.68
CA ASN A 378 17.78 5.56 -5.09
C ASN A 378 18.91 5.12 -6.06
N SER A 379 18.69 4.09 -6.88
CA SER A 379 19.70 3.66 -7.87
C SER A 379 19.89 4.69 -8.99
N ILE A 380 18.82 5.37 -9.42
CA ILE A 380 18.89 6.49 -10.37
C ILE A 380 19.65 7.68 -9.76
N LYS A 381 19.36 8.07 -8.52
CA LYS A 381 20.06 9.16 -7.84
C LYS A 381 21.55 8.87 -7.62
N ALA A 382 21.89 7.61 -7.30
CA ALA A 382 23.28 7.19 -7.17
C ALA A 382 24.04 7.35 -8.49
N ASN A 383 23.42 6.98 -9.62
CA ASN A 383 24.01 7.12 -10.95
C ASN A 383 24.16 8.58 -11.41
N GLN A 384 23.36 9.51 -10.89
CA GLN A 384 23.48 10.95 -11.18
C GLN A 384 24.54 11.66 -10.31
N SER A 385 24.94 11.06 -9.19
CA SER A 385 25.86 11.67 -8.21
C SER A 385 27.34 11.28 -8.37
N THR A 386 27.70 10.45 -9.35
CA THR A 386 29.11 10.06 -9.58
C THR A 386 29.78 10.96 -10.62
N ASN A 387 30.12 12.18 -10.21
CA ASN A 387 31.12 13.02 -10.88
C ASN A 387 32.11 13.56 -9.82
N HIS A 388 32.80 12.68 -9.12
CA HIS A 388 34.09 13.00 -8.48
C HIS A 388 34.98 11.75 -8.44
N PRO A 389 36.28 11.87 -8.76
CA PRO A 389 37.20 10.74 -8.73
C PRO A 389 37.59 10.48 -7.27
N SER A 390 37.42 9.25 -6.82
CA SER A 390 38.01 8.80 -5.56
C SER A 390 38.59 7.41 -5.76
N THR A 391 39.83 7.32 -5.32
CA THR A 391 40.79 6.24 -5.46
C THR A 391 40.33 4.93 -4.80
N SER A 392 40.88 3.86 -5.37
CA SER A 392 40.63 2.43 -5.17
C SER A 392 40.56 1.91 -3.73
N VAL A 393 39.61 1.00 -3.46
CA VAL A 393 39.87 -0.30 -2.81
C VAL A 393 38.98 -1.37 -3.47
N HIS A 394 39.56 -2.53 -3.73
CA HIS A 394 39.02 -3.64 -4.51
C HIS A 394 37.66 -4.18 -4.03
N ASN A 395 36.70 -4.18 -4.96
CA ASN A 395 35.65 -5.19 -4.99
C ASN A 395 35.43 -5.51 -6.48
N ARG A 396 35.78 -6.72 -6.93
CA ARG A 396 35.52 -7.19 -8.29
C ARG A 396 34.01 -7.36 -8.48
N ARG A 397 33.29 -6.25 -8.65
CA ARG A 397 32.00 -6.25 -9.34
C ARG A 397 32.31 -6.54 -10.81
N GLN A 398 31.77 -7.62 -11.37
CA GLN A 398 31.77 -7.83 -12.81
C GLN A 398 31.11 -6.60 -13.44
N ARG A 399 31.93 -5.70 -13.98
CA ARG A 399 31.44 -4.55 -14.75
C ARG A 399 31.01 -5.07 -16.11
N TRP A 400 29.86 -4.59 -16.58
CA TRP A 400 29.40 -4.85 -17.94
C TRP A 400 30.52 -4.51 -18.94
N GLN A 401 30.83 -5.44 -19.84
CA GLN A 401 31.87 -5.25 -20.86
C GLN A 401 31.22 -4.96 -22.21
N PRO A 402 31.53 -3.87 -22.90
CA PRO A 402 30.92 -3.58 -24.20
C PRO A 402 31.26 -4.66 -25.25
N PRO A 403 30.35 -4.97 -26.19
CA PRO A 403 30.66 -5.79 -27.37
C PRO A 403 31.63 -5.08 -28.33
N ARG A 404 32.12 -5.80 -29.34
CA ARG A 404 32.96 -5.23 -30.40
C ARG A 404 32.14 -4.27 -31.29
N VAL A 405 32.82 -3.40 -32.03
CA VAL A 405 32.17 -2.47 -32.98
C VAL A 405 31.42 -3.25 -34.06
N GLY A 406 30.14 -2.94 -34.26
CA GLY A 406 29.25 -3.64 -35.20
C GLY A 406 28.49 -4.82 -34.59
N MET A 407 28.84 -5.24 -33.38
CA MET A 407 28.24 -6.38 -32.68
C MET A 407 27.21 -5.90 -31.64
N VAL A 408 26.05 -6.57 -31.60
CA VAL A 408 25.01 -6.31 -30.59
C VAL A 408 25.18 -7.27 -29.43
N LYS A 409 25.00 -6.80 -28.21
CA LYS A 409 24.96 -7.65 -27.03
C LYS A 409 23.52 -7.97 -26.64
N LEU A 410 23.22 -9.24 -26.44
CA LEU A 410 21.97 -9.73 -25.87
C LEU A 410 22.22 -10.25 -24.45
N ASN A 411 21.58 -9.62 -23.47
CA ASN A 411 21.52 -10.11 -22.10
C ASN A 411 20.15 -10.75 -21.88
N THR A 412 20.10 -11.99 -21.42
CA THR A 412 18.87 -12.72 -21.12
C THR A 412 18.81 -13.10 -19.64
N ASP A 413 17.60 -13.16 -19.10
CA ASP A 413 17.34 -13.52 -17.70
C ASP A 413 16.00 -14.28 -17.59
N GLY A 414 16.02 -15.40 -16.86
CA GLY A 414 14.89 -16.25 -16.57
C GLY A 414 14.52 -16.25 -15.09
N ALA A 415 13.24 -16.00 -14.78
CA ALA A 415 12.70 -16.08 -13.44
C ALA A 415 11.74 -17.27 -13.28
N LEU A 416 11.93 -18.05 -12.22
CA LEU A 416 11.05 -19.16 -11.83
C LEU A 416 10.47 -18.92 -10.44
N ASP A 417 9.14 -18.95 -10.32
CA ASP A 417 8.48 -19.04 -9.02
C ASP A 417 8.46 -20.50 -8.54
N THR A 418 9.30 -20.79 -7.55
CA THR A 418 9.45 -22.12 -6.94
C THR A 418 8.19 -22.65 -6.24
N LYS A 419 7.20 -21.80 -5.96
CA LYS A 419 5.94 -22.23 -5.30
C LYS A 419 4.86 -22.64 -6.29
N THR A 420 4.73 -21.91 -7.38
CA THR A 420 3.68 -22.14 -8.40
C THR A 420 4.19 -22.92 -9.60
N GLY A 421 5.51 -23.01 -9.76
CA GLY A 421 6.20 -23.57 -10.91
C GLY A 421 6.17 -22.65 -12.13
N ASN A 422 5.59 -21.45 -12.04
CA ASN A 422 5.46 -20.54 -13.17
C ASN A 422 6.79 -19.85 -13.50
N ALA A 423 7.11 -19.82 -14.78
CA ALA A 423 8.31 -19.24 -15.32
C ALA A 423 8.02 -18.08 -16.27
N ARG A 424 8.85 -17.06 -16.17
CA ARG A 424 8.89 -15.92 -17.08
C ARG A 424 10.33 -15.59 -17.40
N GLY A 425 10.58 -14.89 -18.47
CA GLY A 425 11.89 -14.34 -18.70
C GLY A 425 11.89 -13.31 -19.80
N GLY A 426 13.05 -12.76 -20.09
CA GLY A 426 13.18 -11.71 -21.09
C GLY A 426 14.63 -11.41 -21.41
N GLY A 427 14.81 -10.53 -22.37
CA GLY A 427 16.14 -10.12 -22.79
C GLY A 427 16.20 -8.69 -23.30
N VAL A 428 17.41 -8.15 -23.30
CA VAL A 428 17.71 -6.78 -23.71
C VAL A 428 18.87 -6.79 -24.69
N PHE A 429 18.72 -6.02 -25.78
CA PHE A 429 19.74 -5.76 -26.78
C PHE A 429 20.43 -4.42 -26.52
N ARG A 430 21.77 -4.40 -26.62
CA ARG A 430 22.58 -3.19 -26.46
C ARG A 430 23.71 -3.10 -27.49
N ASP A 431 24.05 -1.89 -27.89
CA ASP A 431 25.26 -1.63 -28.70
C ASP A 431 26.54 -1.54 -27.85
N LYS A 432 27.67 -1.16 -28.47
CA LYS A 432 28.96 -1.00 -27.78
C LYS A 432 28.99 0.20 -26.83
N GLU A 433 28.17 1.22 -27.08
CA GLU A 433 27.99 2.38 -26.21
C GLU A 433 27.08 2.05 -25.01
N GLY A 434 26.44 0.87 -25.02
CA GLY A 434 25.47 0.46 -24.01
C GLY A 434 24.07 1.06 -24.23
N GLN A 435 23.82 1.68 -25.39
CA GLN A 435 22.49 2.16 -25.75
C GLN A 435 21.54 0.99 -25.94
N TRP A 436 20.29 1.21 -25.54
CA TRP A 436 19.24 0.22 -25.67
C TRP A 436 18.77 0.12 -27.13
N LEU A 437 18.83 -1.08 -27.70
CA LEU A 437 18.39 -1.37 -29.07
C LEU A 437 17.03 -2.08 -29.13
N GLY A 438 16.53 -2.55 -28.00
CA GLY A 438 15.29 -3.33 -27.91
C GLY A 438 15.27 -4.28 -26.73
N GLY A 439 14.11 -4.86 -26.45
CA GLY A 439 13.96 -5.93 -25.48
C GLY A 439 12.68 -6.74 -25.72
N PHE A 440 12.53 -7.81 -24.94
CA PHE A 440 11.35 -8.67 -24.95
C PHE A 440 11.10 -9.25 -23.57
N ASN A 441 9.86 -9.69 -23.34
CA ASN A 441 9.48 -10.51 -22.20
C ASN A 441 8.60 -11.67 -22.70
N ARG A 442 8.57 -12.77 -21.94
CA ARG A 442 7.77 -13.95 -22.24
C ARG A 442 7.23 -14.57 -20.96
N ASN A 443 5.97 -15.00 -21.02
CA ASN A 443 5.42 -15.98 -20.10
C ASN A 443 5.64 -17.38 -20.67
N ILE A 444 6.42 -18.21 -19.97
CA ILE A 444 6.86 -19.53 -20.46
C ILE A 444 5.96 -20.63 -19.89
N GLY A 445 5.17 -20.34 -18.86
CA GLY A 445 4.34 -21.33 -18.17
C GLY A 445 5.16 -22.16 -17.19
N ARG A 446 4.81 -23.43 -16.97
CA ARG A 446 5.51 -24.28 -15.99
C ARG A 446 6.70 -25.02 -16.61
N CYS A 447 7.91 -24.72 -16.17
CA CYS A 447 9.13 -25.43 -16.59
C CYS A 447 10.26 -25.30 -15.54
N SER A 448 11.39 -25.97 -15.74
CA SER A 448 12.56 -25.84 -14.84
C SER A 448 13.37 -24.59 -15.16
N ALA A 449 14.13 -24.07 -14.18
CA ALA A 449 14.98 -22.89 -14.35
C ALA A 449 15.91 -23.00 -15.58
N PHE A 450 16.48 -24.17 -15.82
CA PHE A 450 17.27 -24.47 -17.02
C PHE A 450 16.48 -24.25 -18.32
N HIS A 451 15.22 -24.72 -18.40
CA HIS A 451 14.39 -24.52 -19.58
C HIS A 451 13.96 -23.07 -19.75
N VAL A 452 13.76 -22.31 -18.67
CA VAL A 452 13.48 -20.87 -18.73
C VAL A 452 14.59 -20.17 -19.50
N GLU A 453 15.84 -20.40 -19.10
CA GLU A 453 17.02 -19.78 -19.71
C GLU A 453 17.15 -20.10 -21.20
N LEU A 454 16.92 -21.36 -21.59
CA LEU A 454 16.97 -21.77 -22.99
C LEU A 454 15.83 -21.18 -23.84
N TRP A 455 14.61 -21.09 -23.30
CA TRP A 455 13.48 -20.49 -24.01
C TRP A 455 13.68 -18.99 -24.23
N VAL A 456 14.16 -18.28 -23.19
CA VAL A 456 14.46 -16.85 -23.28
C VAL A 456 15.58 -16.60 -24.26
N LEU A 457 16.62 -17.43 -24.25
CA LEU A 457 17.70 -17.36 -25.23
C LEU A 457 17.19 -17.55 -26.66
N LEU A 458 16.36 -18.58 -26.89
CA LEU A 458 15.80 -18.87 -28.19
C LEU A 458 15.01 -17.67 -28.73
N ASP A 459 14.16 -17.08 -27.90
CA ASP A 459 13.39 -15.90 -28.30
C ASP A 459 14.26 -14.69 -28.60
N GLY A 460 15.30 -14.47 -27.80
CA GLY A 460 16.26 -13.41 -28.05
C GLY A 460 17.02 -13.61 -29.37
N LEU A 461 17.40 -14.85 -29.69
CA LEU A 461 18.07 -15.16 -30.96
C LEU A 461 17.13 -15.07 -32.16
N THR A 462 15.88 -15.54 -32.03
CA THR A 462 14.86 -15.40 -33.08
C THR A 462 14.56 -13.93 -33.34
N LEU A 463 14.38 -13.14 -32.29
CA LEU A 463 14.11 -11.72 -32.41
C LEU A 463 15.30 -10.94 -32.99
N ALA A 464 16.54 -11.34 -32.67
CA ALA A 464 17.74 -10.81 -33.32
C ALA A 464 17.74 -11.15 -34.82
N TRP A 465 17.41 -12.39 -35.16
CA TRP A 465 17.34 -12.87 -36.53
C TRP A 465 16.32 -12.07 -37.35
N ASP A 466 15.12 -11.89 -36.83
CA ASP A 466 14.03 -11.17 -37.50
C ASP A 466 14.35 -9.67 -37.68
N ARG A 467 15.15 -9.09 -36.76
CA ARG A 467 15.62 -7.70 -36.82
C ARG A 467 16.86 -7.49 -37.69
N GLY A 468 17.33 -8.52 -38.40
CA GLY A 468 18.53 -8.41 -39.23
C GLY A 468 19.84 -8.35 -38.44
N ILE A 469 19.82 -8.57 -37.13
CA ILE A 469 21.02 -8.62 -36.29
C ILE A 469 21.67 -9.99 -36.50
N ARG A 470 22.89 -10.01 -37.02
CA ARG A 470 23.63 -11.25 -37.36
C ARG A 470 24.90 -11.44 -36.56
N ASP A 471 25.47 -10.36 -36.04
CA ASP A 471 26.65 -10.39 -35.17
C ASP A 471 26.24 -10.08 -33.72
N ILE A 472 26.12 -11.12 -32.89
CA ILE A 472 25.54 -11.04 -31.55
C ILE A 472 26.42 -11.68 -30.49
N LYS A 473 26.61 -10.99 -29.36
CA LYS A 473 27.23 -11.52 -28.15
C LYS A 473 26.15 -11.79 -27.12
N VAL A 474 25.93 -13.06 -26.80
CA VAL A 474 24.97 -13.46 -25.77
C VAL A 474 25.67 -13.51 -24.40
N GLU A 475 25.01 -12.96 -23.39
CA GLU A 475 25.37 -13.11 -21.98
C GLU A 475 24.20 -13.74 -21.22
N LEU A 476 24.46 -14.93 -20.69
CA LEU A 476 23.57 -15.74 -19.86
C LEU A 476 24.19 -15.87 -18.46
N ASP A 477 23.37 -15.88 -17.42
CA ASP A 477 23.81 -16.07 -16.03
C ASP A 477 23.69 -17.52 -15.54
N ASN A 478 23.20 -18.42 -16.39
CA ASN A 478 23.14 -19.85 -16.14
C ASN A 478 24.34 -20.60 -16.74
N LYS A 479 25.22 -21.10 -15.85
CA LYS A 479 26.43 -21.82 -16.24
C LYS A 479 26.14 -23.13 -17.01
N GLU A 480 25.11 -23.87 -16.63
CA GLU A 480 24.74 -25.14 -17.28
C GLU A 480 24.30 -24.92 -18.74
N ALA A 481 23.52 -23.86 -18.99
CA ALA A 481 23.13 -23.46 -20.35
C ALA A 481 24.35 -23.00 -21.17
N VAL A 482 25.25 -22.22 -20.58
CA VAL A 482 26.49 -21.77 -21.23
C VAL A 482 27.40 -22.94 -21.58
N ASP A 483 27.59 -23.87 -20.65
CA ASP A 483 28.45 -25.04 -20.84
C ASP A 483 27.92 -25.91 -22.00
N ILE A 484 26.61 -26.19 -22.07
CA ILE A 484 25.98 -26.96 -23.17
C ILE A 484 26.12 -26.28 -24.53
N LEU A 485 25.97 -24.95 -24.59
CA LEU A 485 26.08 -24.19 -25.84
C LEU A 485 27.54 -24.07 -26.32
N GLN A 486 28.51 -24.14 -25.41
CA GLN A 486 29.93 -24.10 -25.71
C GLN A 486 30.51 -25.49 -26.04
N ASP A 487 29.88 -26.57 -25.57
CA ASP A 487 30.28 -27.97 -25.80
C ASP A 487 29.83 -28.55 -27.16
N ALA A 488 29.57 -27.68 -28.16
CA ALA A 488 28.91 -28.04 -29.40
C ALA A 488 29.79 -28.91 -30.35
N HIS A 489 29.83 -30.21 -30.07
CA HIS A 489 29.77 -31.28 -31.08
C HIS A 489 28.31 -31.63 -31.47
N ILE A 490 27.33 -30.83 -31.06
CA ILE A 490 25.91 -31.08 -31.25
C ILE A 490 25.35 -30.03 -32.22
N CYS A 491 24.81 -30.50 -33.36
CA CYS A 491 24.16 -29.77 -34.46
C CYS A 491 25.01 -29.29 -35.65
N THR A 492 25.70 -30.22 -36.32
CA THR A 492 25.73 -30.24 -37.79
C THR A 492 24.57 -31.11 -38.30
N ARG A 493 23.37 -30.54 -38.41
CA ARG A 493 22.34 -31.14 -39.28
C ARG A 493 22.57 -30.64 -40.69
N SER A 494 23.16 -31.53 -41.50
CA SER A 494 23.10 -31.52 -42.95
C SER A 494 21.66 -31.32 -43.43
N ARG A 495 21.49 -30.41 -44.38
CA ARG A 495 20.26 -30.26 -45.17
C ARG A 495 19.91 -31.57 -45.89
N PRO A 496 18.63 -31.89 -46.00
CA PRO A 496 18.01 -32.28 -47.27
C PRO A 496 17.55 -31.03 -48.02
#